data_AF-A0A9D0J3Z7-F1
#
_entry.id   AF-A0A9D0J3Z7-F1
#
_cell.length_a   1.000
_cell.length_b   1.000
_cell.length_c   1.000
_cell.angle_alpha   90.00
_cell.angle_beta   90.00
_cell.angle_gamma   90.00
#
_symmetry.space_group_name_H-M   'P 1'
#
loop_
_entity.id
_entity.type
_entity.pdbx_description
1 polymer ?
#
loop_
_entity_poly.entity_id
_entity_poly.type
_entity_poly.pdbx_seq_one_letter_code
_entity_poly.pdbx_strand_id
1 'polypeptide(L)' 'THFYVIGKSGSGKSVLLEWMAGQDVARNEGICVIDPHGDLVEDVLSWVCARMARRCVV' A
#
# COMPACT_ATOMS: atom_id res chain seq x y z
N THR A 1 -13.18 11.24 -7.67
CA THR A 1 -13.91 10.86 -6.43
C THR A 1 -12.90 10.47 -5.37
N HIS A 2 -13.12 10.87 -4.12
CA HIS A 2 -12.22 10.60 -2.99
C HIS A 2 -12.81 9.52 -2.07
N PHE A 3 -11.95 8.77 -1.38
CA PHE A 3 -12.32 7.73 -0.43
C PHE A 3 -11.69 8.02 0.93
N TYR A 4 -12.41 7.75 2.02
CA TYR A 4 -11.94 7.99 3.39
C TYR A 4 -12.27 6.79 4.27
N VAL A 5 -11.28 6.33 5.06
CA VAL A 5 -11.39 5.14 5.91
C VAL A 5 -11.17 5.54 7.37
N ILE A 6 -12.12 5.21 8.24
CA ILE A 6 -12.07 5.50 9.69
C ILE A 6 -12.22 4.20 10.48
N GLY A 7 -11.49 4.08 11.58
CA GLY A 7 -11.60 2.94 12.49
C GLY A 7 -10.55 2.99 13.60
N LYS A 8 -10.82 2.31 14.72
CA LYS A 8 -9.88 2.23 15.87
C LYS A 8 -8.55 1.55 15.48
N SER A 9 -7.50 1.73 16.27
CA SER A 9 -6.25 0.99 16.04
C SER A 9 -6.49 -0.53 16.06
N GLY A 10 -5.76 -1.27 15.22
CA GLY A 10 -5.94 -2.71 15.02
C GLY A 10 -7.21 -3.13 14.27
N SER A 11 -7.98 -2.20 13.69
CA SER A 11 -9.20 -2.53 12.91
C SER A 11 -8.92 -2.96 11.45
N GLY A 12 -7.65 -3.17 11.07
CA GLY A 12 -7.29 -3.62 9.72
C GLY A 12 -7.24 -2.54 8.64
N LYS A 13 -7.16 -1.24 9.01
CA LYS A 13 -7.09 -0.14 8.01
C LYS A 13 -5.85 -0.21 7.14
N SER A 14 -4.67 -0.40 7.73
CA SER A 14 -3.41 -0.51 7.00
C SER A 14 -3.44 -1.70 6.05
N VAL A 15 -3.91 -2.86 6.54
CA VAL A 15 -4.11 -4.07 5.72
C VAL A 15 -5.04 -3.80 4.53
N LEU A 16 -6.16 -3.09 4.74
CA LEU A 16 -7.05 -2.72 3.62
C LEU A 16 -6.33 -1.86 2.57
N LEU A 17 -5.58 -0.84 3.01
CA LEU A 17 -4.83 0.05 2.11
C LEU A 17 -3.72 -0.69 1.36
N GLU A 18 -3.02 -1.61 2.03
CA GLU A 18 -2.01 -2.48 1.43
C GLU A 18 -2.62 -3.34 0.32
N TRP A 19 -3.78 -3.96 0.57
CA TRP A 19 -4.50 -4.75 -0.45
C TRP A 19 -4.93 -3.91 -1.65
N MET A 20 -5.41 -2.69 -1.42
CA MET A 20 -5.79 -1.76 -2.50
C MET A 20 -4.56 -1.38 -3.34
N ALA A 21 -3.48 -0.96 -2.68
CA ALA A 21 -2.20 -0.65 -3.31
C ALA A 21 -1.68 -1.83 -4.16
N GLY A 22 -1.76 -3.05 -3.62
CA GLY A 22 -1.35 -4.24 -4.34
C GLY A 22 -2.19 -4.51 -5.59
N GLN A 23 -3.51 -4.29 -5.54
CA GLN A 23 -4.38 -4.45 -6.71
C GLN A 23 -4.00 -3.50 -7.85
N ASP A 24 -3.72 -2.24 -7.53
CA ASP A 24 -3.34 -1.23 -8.53
C ASP A 24 -1.98 -1.57 -9.14
N VAL A 25 -1.00 -1.95 -8.31
CA VAL A 25 0.31 -2.42 -8.79
C VAL A 25 0.17 -3.67 -9.66
N ALA A 26 -0.68 -4.63 -9.31
CA ALA A 26 -0.93 -5.82 -10.13
C ALA A 26 -1.55 -5.49 -11.50
N ARG A 27 -2.26 -4.36 -11.60
CA ARG A 27 -2.76 -3.80 -12.88
C ARG A 27 -1.71 -2.97 -13.62
N ASN A 28 -0.48 -2.95 -13.12
CA ASN A 28 0.63 -2.16 -13.63
C ASN A 28 0.36 -0.63 -13.56
N GLU A 29 -0.38 -0.22 -12.55
CA GLU A 29 -0.63 1.19 -12.19
C GLU A 29 0.41 1.65 -11.15
N GLY A 30 0.81 2.91 -11.24
CA GLY A 30 1.70 3.52 -10.26
C GLY A 30 0.93 4.00 -9.04
N ILE A 31 1.51 3.85 -7.86
CA ILE A 31 0.92 4.29 -6.58
C ILE A 31 1.89 5.21 -5.84
N CYS A 32 1.34 6.04 -4.95
CA CYS A 32 2.10 6.84 -4.00
C CYS A 32 1.50 6.63 -2.62
N VAL A 33 2.31 6.13 -1.69
CA VAL A 33 1.91 5.91 -0.29
C VAL A 33 2.56 6.98 0.56
N ILE A 34 1.75 7.72 1.33
CA ILE A 34 2.22 8.68 2.32
C ILE A 34 1.82 8.12 3.67
N ASP A 35 2.78 7.58 4.41
CA ASP A 35 2.56 7.01 5.73
C ASP A 35 3.45 7.71 6.77
N PRO A 36 2.87 8.46 7.72
CA PRO A 36 3.63 9.11 8.79
C PRO A 36 4.17 8.12 9.84
N HIS A 37 3.70 6.88 9.86
CA HIS A 37 4.13 5.87 10.84
C HIS A 37 5.20 4.92 10.28
N GLY A 38 5.20 4.66 8.98
CA GLY A 38 6.22 3.91 8.25
C GLY A 38 5.86 2.44 8.02
N ASP A 39 5.07 1.83 8.92
CA ASP A 39 4.70 0.41 8.86
C ASP A 39 4.02 0.03 7.54
N LEU A 40 3.10 0.86 7.02
CA LEU A 40 2.37 0.57 5.78
C LEU A 40 3.29 0.60 4.56
N VAL A 41 4.27 1.49 4.54
CA VAL A 41 5.23 1.58 3.43
C VAL A 41 6.09 0.32 3.39
N GLU A 42 6.56 -0.17 4.55
CA GLU A 42 7.33 -1.41 4.63
C GLU A 42 6.54 -2.63 4.11
N ASP A 43 5.27 -2.75 4.49
CA ASP A 43 4.37 -3.81 4.05
C ASP A 43 4.16 -3.76 2.52
N VAL A 44 3.82 -2.59 1.98
CA VAL A 44 3.58 -2.39 0.55
C VAL A 44 4.85 -2.67 -0.27
N LEU A 45 6.00 -2.18 0.17
CA LEU A 45 7.28 -2.43 -0.52
C LEU A 45 7.64 -3.91 -0.53
N SER A 46 7.43 -4.61 0.58
CA SER A 46 7.68 -6.05 0.68
C SER A 46 6.85 -6.82 -0.35
N TRP A 47 5.58 -6.46 -0.48
CA TRP A 47 4.66 -7.08 -1.44
C TRP A 47 5.00 -6.74 -2.89
N VAL A 48 5.29 -5.47 -3.20
CA VAL A 48 5.60 -4.99 -4.55
C VAL A 48 6.95 -5.55 -5.04
N CYS A 49 7.99 -5.49 -4.21
CA CYS A 49 9.32 -6.01 -4.54
C CYS A 49 9.31 -7.51 -4.85
N ALA A 50 8.49 -8.29 -4.12
CA ALA A 50 8.34 -9.72 -4.37
C ALA A 50 7.75 -10.03 -5.76
N ARG A 51 6.99 -9.11 -6.36
CA ARG A 51 6.27 -9.33 -7.63
C ARG A 51 6.82 -8.53 -8.81
N MET A 52 7.50 -7.41 -8.56
CA MET A 52 7.91 -6.44 -9.59
C MET A 52 9.31 -5.87 -9.35
N ALA A 53 10.32 -6.74 -9.34
CA ALA A 53 11.72 -6.46 -8.98
C ALA A 53 12.44 -5.28 -9.70
N ARG A 54 11.82 -4.60 -10.69
CA ARG A 54 12.44 -3.53 -11.50
C ARG A 54 11.77 -2.15 -11.41
N ARG A 55 10.72 -1.97 -10.60
CA ARG A 55 9.96 -0.71 -10.52
C ARG A 55 9.79 -0.11 -9.13
N CYS A 56 10.45 -0.67 -8.12
CA CYS A 56 10.36 -0.13 -6.76
C CYS A 56 11.37 0.99 -6.54
N VAL A 57 10.88 2.21 -6.32
CA VAL A 57 11.66 3.36 -5.84
C VAL A 57 10.97 3.82 -4.55
N VAL A 58 11.72 3.83 -3.46
CA VAL A 58 11.28 4.31 -2.14
C VAL A 58 11.59 5.78 -2.03
#